data_AF-A0A849ADW3-F1
#
_entry.id   AF-A0A849ADW3-F1
#
_cell.length_a   1.000
_cell.length_b   1.000
_cell.length_c   1.000
_cell.angle_alpha   90.00
_cell.angle_beta   90.00
_cell.angle_gamma   90.00
#
_symmetry.space_group_name_H-M   'P 1'
#
loop_
_entity.id
_entity.type
_entity.pdbx_description
1 polymer ?
#
loop_
_entity_poly.entity_id
_entity_poly.type
_entity_poly.pdbx_seq_one_letter_code
_entity_poly.pdbx_strand_id
1 'polypeptide(L)'
;MNVFSGVWDWLTDGAHWTGESGIPTRVLEHLEYTALTLLAAIIIAVPLGAWIGHIGRGAGIVGMLANSLRALPSFGVLILLTVWALDRAWGTGGLLAATVVTLLILAIPPILTNTYAGVRAVDPAVRDAARGMGMSPMTQLLRVELPNALPLIMAGIRSAYLQVVATAVIAPYISLGGLGTYVYYGLSQQDYPQMTAGAVLIALLAIAGDLLLAGIARLIVSPGLQIPRRRAWYRRRPNVSPAAATTAAVEPASTDLDSEPNDPDTAGDDRRAAAR
;
A
#
# COMPACT_ATOMS: atom_id res chain seq x y z
N MET A 1 27.30 12.57 -25.75
CA MET A 1 26.68 13.64 -24.95
C MET A 1 26.17 13.03 -23.66
N ASN A 2 26.20 13.77 -22.55
CA ASN A 2 25.70 13.28 -21.27
C ASN A 2 24.17 13.26 -21.30
N VAL A 3 23.54 12.17 -20.85
CA VAL A 3 22.07 12.08 -20.76
C VAL A 3 21.51 13.23 -19.92
N PHE A 4 22.21 13.61 -18.84
CA PHE A 4 21.77 14.71 -17.97
C PHE A 4 21.75 16.07 -18.67
N SER A 5 22.72 16.35 -19.55
CA SER A 5 22.69 17.60 -20.32
C SER A 5 21.58 17.58 -21.36
N GLY A 6 21.38 16.45 -22.04
CA GLY A 6 20.28 16.29 -22.99
C GLY A 6 18.90 16.46 -22.35
N VAL A 7 18.70 15.96 -21.13
CA VAL A 7 17.45 16.15 -20.37
C VAL A 7 17.21 17.62 -20.04
N TRP A 8 18.26 18.33 -19.61
CA TRP A 8 18.18 19.76 -19.32
C TRP A 8 17.82 20.57 -20.57
N ASP A 9 18.48 20.29 -21.68
CA ASP A 9 18.22 20.94 -22.96
C ASP A 9 16.78 20.68 -23.41
N TRP A 10 16.30 19.42 -23.32
CA TRP A 10 14.93 19.07 -23.67
C TRP A 10 13.89 19.79 -22.80
N LEU A 11 14.12 19.87 -21.48
CA LEU A 11 13.22 20.54 -20.54
C LEU A 11 13.22 22.07 -20.70
N THR A 12 14.32 22.66 -21.16
CA THR A 12 14.42 24.12 -21.32
C THR A 12 14.05 24.61 -22.73
N ASP A 13 13.87 23.69 -23.68
CA ASP A 13 13.35 24.02 -25.00
C ASP A 13 11.89 24.48 -24.93
N GLY A 14 11.65 25.75 -25.31
CA GLY A 14 10.33 26.36 -25.33
C GLY A 14 9.32 25.65 -26.24
N ALA A 15 9.79 24.89 -27.23
CA ALA A 15 8.92 24.09 -28.10
C ALA A 15 8.11 23.05 -27.32
N HIS A 16 8.64 22.49 -26.22
CA HIS A 16 7.95 21.49 -25.40
C HIS A 16 6.97 22.09 -24.40
N TRP A 17 6.92 23.41 -24.23
CA TRP A 17 6.05 24.07 -23.26
C TRP A 17 4.76 24.65 -23.85
N THR A 18 4.62 24.63 -25.18
CA THR A 18 3.50 25.25 -25.89
C THR A 18 2.78 24.24 -26.79
N GLY A 19 1.53 24.55 -27.15
CA GLY A 19 0.71 23.73 -28.03
C GLY A 19 0.07 22.50 -27.39
N GLU A 20 -0.61 21.71 -28.22
CA GLU A 20 -1.39 20.52 -27.82
C GLU A 20 -0.50 19.37 -27.33
N SER A 21 0.75 19.31 -27.76
CA SER A 21 1.75 18.33 -27.30
C SER A 21 2.62 18.83 -26.16
N GLY A 22 2.39 20.07 -25.68
CA GLY A 22 3.19 20.71 -24.64
C GLY A 22 3.02 20.07 -23.26
N ILE A 23 4.03 20.25 -22.41
CA ILE A 23 4.09 19.69 -21.04
C ILE A 23 2.84 20.05 -20.23
N PRO A 24 2.34 21.31 -20.21
CA PRO A 24 1.14 21.64 -19.43
C PRO A 24 -0.09 20.84 -19.86
N THR A 25 -0.30 20.68 -21.16
CA THR A 25 -1.41 19.90 -21.72
C THR A 25 -1.30 18.43 -21.31
N ARG A 26 -0.10 17.85 -21.43
CA ARG A 26 0.17 16.47 -20.99
C ARG A 26 0.00 16.27 -19.48
N VAL A 27 0.36 17.26 -18.67
CA VAL A 27 0.10 17.23 -17.21
C VAL A 27 -1.40 17.21 -16.94
N LEU A 28 -2.18 18.05 -17.63
CA LEU A 28 -3.63 18.12 -17.45
C LEU A 28 -4.32 16.81 -17.82
N GLU A 29 -3.98 16.22 -18.96
CA GLU A 29 -4.49 14.90 -19.37
C GLU A 29 -4.14 13.83 -18.32
N HIS A 30 -2.89 13.83 -17.82
CA HIS A 30 -2.44 12.89 -16.79
C HIS A 30 -3.22 13.03 -15.49
N LEU A 31 -3.51 14.27 -15.10
CA LEU A 31 -4.30 14.59 -13.92
C LEU A 31 -5.77 14.24 -14.11
N GLU A 32 -6.34 14.40 -15.30
CA GLU A 32 -7.75 14.13 -15.60
C GLU A 32 -8.13 12.68 -15.28
N TYR A 33 -7.49 11.70 -15.94
CA TYR A 33 -7.81 10.30 -15.70
C TYR A 33 -7.34 9.82 -14.32
N THR A 34 -6.29 10.41 -13.74
CA THR A 34 -5.87 10.12 -12.37
C THR A 34 -6.93 10.55 -11.36
N ALA A 35 -7.45 11.77 -11.49
CA ALA A 35 -8.46 12.34 -10.60
C ALA A 35 -9.79 11.58 -10.72
N LEU A 36 -10.23 11.29 -11.95
CA LEU A 36 -11.43 10.47 -12.21
C LEU A 36 -11.31 9.09 -11.56
N THR A 37 -10.16 8.44 -11.73
CA THR A 37 -9.89 7.13 -11.12
C THR A 37 -9.95 7.20 -9.60
N LEU A 38 -9.27 8.16 -8.98
CA LEU A 38 -9.25 8.28 -7.53
C LEU A 38 -10.62 8.60 -6.95
N LEU A 39 -11.37 9.50 -7.60
CA LEU A 39 -12.71 9.84 -7.16
C LEU A 39 -13.62 8.61 -7.20
N ALA A 40 -13.62 7.86 -8.31
CA ALA A 40 -14.36 6.62 -8.44
C ALA A 40 -13.91 5.57 -7.39
N ALA A 41 -12.60 5.44 -7.17
CA ALA A 41 -12.05 4.51 -6.19
C ALA A 41 -12.48 4.87 -4.77
N ILE A 42 -12.49 6.16 -4.41
CA ILE A 42 -12.96 6.64 -3.10
C ILE A 42 -14.44 6.35 -2.92
N ILE A 43 -15.27 6.68 -3.91
CA ILE A 43 -16.73 6.47 -3.88
C ILE A 43 -17.07 4.98 -3.68
N ILE A 44 -16.26 4.07 -4.22
CA ILE A 44 -16.50 2.62 -4.12
C ILE A 44 -15.85 2.03 -2.85
N ALA A 45 -14.55 2.25 -2.68
CA ALA A 45 -13.75 1.53 -1.70
C ALA A 45 -13.91 2.07 -0.27
N VAL A 46 -14.20 3.37 -0.08
CA VAL A 46 -14.42 3.91 1.27
C VAL A 46 -15.72 3.39 1.88
N PRO A 47 -16.89 3.48 1.22
CA PRO A 47 -18.12 2.92 1.79
C PRO A 47 -18.02 1.41 2.01
N LEU A 48 -17.47 0.67 1.03
CA LEU A 48 -17.31 -0.77 1.14
C LEU A 48 -16.36 -1.16 2.28
N GLY A 49 -15.20 -0.52 2.37
CA GLY A 49 -14.22 -0.78 3.42
C GLY A 49 -14.75 -0.41 4.81
N ALA A 50 -15.47 0.70 4.91
CA ALA A 50 -16.06 1.16 6.16
C ALA A 50 -17.16 0.21 6.65
N TRP A 51 -18.03 -0.23 5.74
CA TRP A 51 -19.09 -1.18 6.04
C TRP A 51 -18.55 -2.54 6.51
N ILE A 52 -17.58 -3.11 5.78
CA ILE A 52 -16.96 -4.39 6.17
C ILE A 52 -16.20 -4.24 7.50
N GLY A 53 -15.53 -3.11 7.69
CA GLY A 53 -14.85 -2.78 8.95
C GLY A 53 -15.81 -2.71 10.14
N HIS A 54 -16.98 -2.10 9.94
CA HIS A 54 -18.03 -1.92 10.94
C HIS A 54 -18.64 -3.25 11.41
N ILE A 55 -19.02 -4.12 10.46
CA ILE A 55 -19.59 -5.44 10.78
C ILE A 55 -18.58 -6.31 11.52
N GLY A 56 -17.29 -6.05 11.31
CA GLY A 56 -16.23 -6.77 11.96
C GLY A 56 -16.13 -8.24 11.51
N ARG A 57 -16.55 -8.52 10.27
CA ARG A 57 -16.38 -9.81 9.59
C ARG A 57 -15.79 -9.55 8.20
N GLY A 58 -15.14 -10.55 7.61
CA GLY A 58 -14.63 -10.44 6.23
C GLY A 58 -13.19 -9.95 6.06
N ALA A 59 -12.34 -10.03 7.11
CA ALA A 59 -10.90 -9.70 6.99
C ALA A 59 -10.22 -10.50 5.86
N GLY A 60 -10.49 -11.81 5.80
CA GLY A 60 -9.98 -12.70 4.76
C GLY A 60 -10.49 -12.34 3.36
N ILE A 61 -11.76 -11.92 3.24
CA ILE A 61 -12.35 -11.52 1.96
C ILE A 61 -11.73 -10.22 1.45
N VAL A 62 -11.54 -9.23 2.32
CA VAL A 62 -10.88 -7.96 1.95
C VAL A 62 -9.45 -8.21 1.50
N GLY A 63 -8.69 -9.02 2.25
CA GLY A 63 -7.32 -9.38 1.87
C GLY A 63 -7.26 -10.15 0.55
N MET A 64 -8.13 -11.14 0.37
CA MET A 64 -8.22 -11.92 -0.86
C MET A 64 -8.59 -11.05 -2.06
N LEU A 65 -9.64 -10.22 -1.96
CA LEU A 65 -10.05 -9.32 -3.04
C LEU A 65 -8.94 -8.33 -3.39
N ALA A 66 -8.32 -7.71 -2.39
CA ALA A 66 -7.23 -6.77 -2.59
C ALA A 66 -6.02 -7.43 -3.29
N ASN A 67 -5.69 -8.67 -2.92
CA ASN A 67 -4.59 -9.39 -3.55
C ASN A 67 -4.93 -9.85 -4.98
N SER A 68 -6.14 -10.35 -5.20
CA SER A 68 -6.61 -10.76 -6.52
C SER A 68 -6.63 -9.61 -7.52
N LEU A 69 -7.12 -8.44 -7.12
CA LEU A 69 -7.13 -7.26 -7.97
C LEU A 69 -5.71 -6.80 -8.33
N ARG A 70 -4.76 -6.87 -7.38
CA ARG A 70 -3.34 -6.52 -7.62
C ARG A 70 -2.59 -7.54 -8.46
N ALA A 71 -3.05 -8.79 -8.51
CA ALA A 71 -2.44 -9.82 -9.34
C ALA A 71 -2.72 -9.62 -10.84
N LEU A 72 -3.71 -8.79 -11.19
CA LEU A 72 -4.06 -8.53 -12.58
C LEU A 72 -2.96 -7.69 -13.27
N PRO A 73 -2.41 -8.13 -14.41
CA PRO A 73 -1.43 -7.35 -15.16
C PRO A 73 -2.12 -6.13 -15.77
N SER A 74 -1.83 -4.94 -15.23
CA SER A 74 -2.54 -3.69 -15.57
C SER A 74 -2.50 -3.39 -17.06
N PHE A 75 -1.35 -3.61 -17.70
CA PHE A 75 -1.22 -3.45 -19.14
C PHE A 75 -2.12 -4.41 -19.93
N GLY A 76 -2.18 -5.69 -19.53
CA GLY A 76 -3.06 -6.67 -20.17
C GLY A 76 -4.55 -6.33 -20.02
N VAL A 77 -4.95 -5.86 -18.83
CA VAL A 77 -6.32 -5.38 -18.58
C VAL A 77 -6.65 -4.18 -19.44
N LEU A 78 -5.73 -3.21 -19.56
CA LEU A 78 -5.92 -2.03 -20.41
C LEU A 78 -6.22 -2.43 -21.86
N ILE A 79 -5.38 -3.30 -22.42
CA ILE A 79 -5.53 -3.74 -23.82
C ILE A 79 -6.84 -4.51 -23.99
N LEU A 80 -7.19 -5.40 -23.06
CA LEU A 80 -8.45 -6.15 -23.12
C LEU A 80 -9.67 -5.22 -23.13
N LEU A 81 -9.72 -4.26 -22.20
CA LEU A 81 -10.82 -3.30 -22.10
C LEU A 81 -10.87 -2.35 -23.30
N THR A 82 -9.71 -1.99 -23.84
CA THR A 82 -9.60 -1.14 -25.04
C THR A 82 -10.16 -1.86 -26.26
N VAL A 83 -9.75 -3.10 -26.52
CA VAL A 83 -10.28 -3.90 -27.63
C VAL A 83 -11.79 -4.09 -27.50
N TRP A 84 -12.27 -4.37 -26.28
CA TRP A 84 -13.70 -4.48 -26.00
C TRP A 84 -14.47 -3.17 -26.24
N ALA A 85 -13.89 -2.02 -25.89
CA ALA A 85 -14.51 -0.72 -26.11
C ALA A 85 -14.52 -0.32 -27.60
N LEU A 86 -13.46 -0.67 -28.34
CA LEU A 86 -13.36 -0.44 -29.79
C LEU A 86 -14.38 -1.28 -30.57
N ASP A 87 -14.56 -2.55 -30.21
CA ASP A 87 -15.59 -3.44 -30.80
C ASP A 87 -17.01 -2.85 -30.65
N ARG A 88 -17.26 -2.12 -29.57
CA ARG A 88 -18.54 -1.46 -29.29
C ARG A 88 -18.69 -0.08 -29.94
N ALA A 89 -17.71 0.36 -30.73
CA ALA A 89 -17.66 1.68 -31.36
C ALA A 89 -17.84 2.86 -30.37
N TRP A 90 -17.35 2.73 -29.13
CA TRP A 90 -17.45 3.78 -28.11
C TRP A 90 -16.51 4.98 -28.34
N GLY A 91 -15.70 4.93 -29.39
CA GLY A 91 -14.77 5.99 -29.76
C GLY A 91 -13.76 6.31 -28.65
N THR A 92 -13.34 7.57 -28.59
CA THR A 92 -12.35 8.06 -27.62
C THR A 92 -12.82 7.98 -26.17
N GLY A 93 -14.12 8.12 -25.91
CA GLY A 93 -14.71 7.92 -24.58
C GLY A 93 -14.50 6.50 -24.04
N GLY A 94 -14.50 5.50 -24.93
CA GLY A 94 -14.18 4.12 -24.59
C GLY A 94 -12.74 3.91 -24.13
N LEU A 95 -11.78 4.62 -24.72
CA LEU A 95 -10.36 4.57 -24.35
C LEU A 95 -10.11 5.17 -22.96
N LEU A 96 -10.76 6.30 -22.68
CA LEU A 96 -10.73 6.93 -21.36
C LEU A 96 -11.35 5.99 -20.31
N ALA A 97 -12.51 5.41 -20.60
CA ALA A 97 -13.16 4.46 -19.70
C ALA A 97 -12.28 3.22 -19.44
N ALA A 98 -11.68 2.64 -20.47
CA ALA A 98 -10.77 1.50 -20.34
C ALA A 98 -9.56 1.83 -19.44
N THR A 99 -8.99 3.03 -19.62
CA THR A 99 -7.88 3.52 -18.78
C THR A 99 -8.31 3.70 -17.34
N VAL A 100 -9.41 4.41 -17.09
CA VAL A 100 -9.94 4.66 -15.75
C VAL A 100 -10.28 3.34 -15.05
N VAL A 101 -10.95 2.39 -15.69
CA VAL A 101 -11.28 1.09 -15.10
C VAL A 101 -10.02 0.27 -14.79
N THR A 102 -9.02 0.31 -15.66
CA THR A 102 -7.73 -0.35 -15.41
C THR A 102 -7.05 0.21 -14.17
N LEU A 103 -6.96 1.53 -14.07
CA LEU A 103 -6.34 2.20 -12.92
C LEU A 103 -7.19 2.03 -11.64
N LEU A 104 -8.52 1.96 -11.79
CA LEU A 104 -9.47 1.75 -10.68
C LEU A 104 -9.22 0.41 -9.99
N ILE A 105 -8.95 -0.65 -10.75
CA ILE A 105 -8.59 -1.99 -10.22
C ILE A 105 -7.37 -1.91 -9.30
N LEU A 106 -6.40 -1.03 -9.60
CA LEU A 106 -5.21 -0.83 -8.79
C LEU A 106 -5.43 0.10 -7.61
N ALA A 107 -6.30 1.11 -7.77
CA ALA A 107 -6.60 2.11 -6.75
C ALA A 107 -7.49 1.58 -5.61
N ILE A 108 -8.42 0.67 -5.91
CA ILE A 108 -9.35 0.11 -4.92
C ILE A 108 -8.63 -0.62 -3.77
N PRO A 109 -7.69 -1.56 -4.01
CA PRO A 109 -7.03 -2.32 -2.96
C PRO A 109 -6.43 -1.49 -1.81
N PRO A 110 -5.56 -0.49 -2.04
CA PRO A 110 -5.01 0.32 -0.95
C PRO A 110 -6.07 1.13 -0.20
N ILE A 111 -7.08 1.69 -0.87
CA ILE A 111 -8.15 2.46 -0.20
C ILE A 111 -9.02 1.53 0.63
N LEU A 112 -9.43 0.40 0.06
CA LEU A 112 -10.31 -0.57 0.71
C LEU A 112 -9.65 -1.15 1.97
N THR A 113 -8.41 -1.62 1.84
CA THR A 113 -7.67 -2.27 2.94
C THR A 113 -7.38 -1.29 4.07
N ASN A 114 -6.98 -0.06 3.76
CA ASN A 114 -6.73 0.94 4.80
C ASN A 114 -8.02 1.48 5.44
N THR A 115 -9.11 1.62 4.68
CA THR A 115 -10.41 2.02 5.25
C THR A 115 -10.93 0.94 6.19
N TYR A 116 -10.87 -0.32 5.77
CA TYR A 116 -11.21 -1.47 6.60
C TYR A 116 -10.40 -1.49 7.90
N ALA A 117 -9.07 -1.39 7.78
CA ALA A 117 -8.16 -1.39 8.93
C ALA A 117 -8.42 -0.19 9.85
N GLY A 118 -8.67 0.99 9.27
CA GLY A 118 -8.98 2.22 10.01
C GLY A 118 -10.23 2.09 10.86
N VAL A 119 -11.33 1.64 10.26
CA VAL A 119 -12.57 1.42 11.01
C VAL A 119 -12.36 0.34 12.07
N ARG A 120 -11.68 -0.76 11.75
CA ARG A 120 -11.40 -1.82 12.73
C ARG A 120 -10.58 -1.37 13.93
N ALA A 121 -9.60 -0.50 13.72
CA ALA A 121 -8.69 0.01 14.73
C ALA A 121 -9.33 1.01 15.70
N VAL A 122 -10.57 1.46 15.45
CA VAL A 122 -11.31 2.33 16.38
C VAL A 122 -11.48 1.63 17.74
N ASP A 123 -11.12 2.34 18.79
CA ASP A 123 -11.14 1.85 20.18
C ASP A 123 -12.52 1.28 20.53
N PRO A 124 -12.59 0.02 21.02
CA PRO A 124 -13.82 -0.58 21.51
C PRO A 124 -14.56 0.29 22.54
N ALA A 125 -13.84 0.99 23.44
CA ALA A 125 -14.44 1.86 24.43
C ALA A 125 -15.18 3.06 23.78
N VAL A 126 -14.63 3.60 22.69
CA VAL A 126 -15.29 4.68 21.92
C VAL A 126 -16.54 4.16 21.23
N ARG A 127 -16.52 2.92 20.72
CA ARG A 127 -17.70 2.27 20.14
C ARG A 127 -18.78 1.96 21.19
N ASP A 128 -18.37 1.46 22.35
CA ASP A 128 -19.27 1.12 23.44
C ASP A 128 -19.92 2.38 24.02
N ALA A 129 -19.18 3.48 24.15
CA ALA A 129 -19.72 4.78 24.52
C ALA A 129 -20.76 5.27 23.51
N ALA A 130 -20.48 5.16 22.20
CA ALA A 130 -21.43 5.53 21.15
C ALA A 130 -22.74 4.71 21.23
N ARG A 131 -22.63 3.39 21.50
CA ARG A 131 -23.80 2.53 21.72
C ARG A 131 -24.54 2.90 23.02
N GLY A 132 -23.82 3.21 24.10
CA GLY A 132 -24.40 3.68 25.37
C GLY A 132 -25.15 5.00 25.25
N MET A 133 -24.78 5.85 24.29
CA MET A 133 -25.52 7.07 23.94
C MET A 133 -26.71 6.84 22.99
N GLY A 134 -27.05 5.57 22.69
CA GLY A 134 -28.19 5.22 21.84
C GLY A 134 -28.00 5.49 20.35
N MET A 135 -26.76 5.62 19.87
CA MET A 135 -26.51 5.82 18.44
C MET A 135 -26.91 4.58 17.63
N SER A 136 -27.63 4.79 16.52
CA SER A 136 -27.88 3.71 15.55
C SER A 136 -26.56 3.25 14.89
N PRO A 137 -26.47 2.01 14.38
CA PRO A 137 -25.25 1.49 13.76
C PRO A 137 -24.68 2.40 12.65
N MET A 138 -25.56 2.97 11.82
CA MET A 138 -25.15 3.90 10.76
C MET A 138 -24.69 5.26 11.30
N THR A 139 -25.32 5.75 12.37
CA THR A 139 -24.87 6.98 13.03
C THR A 139 -23.51 6.76 13.69
N GLN A 140 -23.30 5.61 14.33
CA GLN A 140 -22.01 5.21 14.90
C GLN A 140 -20.94 5.14 13.81
N LEU A 141 -21.21 4.48 12.68
CA LEU A 141 -20.26 4.37 11.58
C LEU A 141 -19.88 5.75 11.02
N LEU A 142 -20.87 6.59 10.71
CA LEU A 142 -20.64 7.89 10.06
C LEU A 142 -20.05 8.95 11.00
N ARG A 143 -20.47 8.99 12.27
CA ARG A 143 -20.09 10.06 13.21
C ARG A 143 -18.98 9.68 14.18
N VAL A 144 -18.71 8.40 14.36
CA VAL A 144 -17.70 7.93 15.32
C VAL A 144 -16.61 7.16 14.59
N GLU A 145 -16.94 6.10 13.88
CA GLU A 145 -15.90 5.22 13.35
C GLU A 145 -15.16 5.84 12.15
N LEU A 146 -15.86 6.46 11.20
CA LEU A 146 -15.25 7.08 10.02
C LEU A 146 -14.31 8.25 10.37
N PRO A 147 -14.69 9.21 11.24
CA PRO A 147 -13.77 10.27 11.66
C PRO A 147 -12.52 9.74 12.36
N ASN A 148 -12.66 8.71 13.20
CA ASN A 148 -11.52 8.07 13.87
C ASN A 148 -10.65 7.23 12.91
N ALA A 149 -11.23 6.70 11.83
CA ALA A 149 -10.55 5.94 10.79
C ALA A 149 -9.84 6.82 9.74
N LEU A 150 -10.16 8.11 9.70
CA LEU A 150 -9.72 9.05 8.67
C LEU A 150 -8.18 9.07 8.42
N PRO A 151 -7.29 9.00 9.43
CA PRO A 151 -5.85 8.95 9.18
C PRO A 151 -5.44 7.78 8.27
N LEU A 152 -6.05 6.61 8.49
CA LEU A 152 -5.78 5.40 7.70
C LEU A 152 -6.46 5.49 6.33
N ILE A 153 -7.68 6.01 6.24
CA ILE A 153 -8.36 6.26 4.94
C ILE A 153 -7.48 7.15 4.05
N MET A 154 -6.95 8.26 4.60
CA MET A 154 -6.05 9.16 3.87
C MET A 154 -4.73 8.48 3.48
N ALA A 155 -4.19 7.60 4.33
CA ALA A 155 -3.02 6.81 3.96
C ALA A 155 -3.32 5.88 2.77
N GLY A 156 -4.51 5.28 2.72
CA GLY A 156 -4.98 4.49 1.58
C GLY A 156 -5.12 5.30 0.30
N ILE A 157 -5.72 6.49 0.37
CA ILE A 157 -5.88 7.40 -0.77
C ILE A 157 -4.51 7.83 -1.32
N ARG A 158 -3.56 8.18 -0.45
CA ARG A 158 -2.20 8.55 -0.85
C ARG A 158 -1.45 7.40 -1.52
N SER A 159 -1.55 6.20 -0.95
CA SER A 159 -0.99 5.00 -1.57
C SER A 159 -1.62 4.69 -2.93
N ALA A 160 -2.93 4.90 -3.08
CA ALA A 160 -3.63 4.73 -4.35
C ALA A 160 -3.17 5.77 -5.38
N TYR A 161 -3.05 7.03 -4.98
CA TYR A 161 -2.60 8.12 -5.85
C TYR A 161 -1.22 7.81 -6.46
N LEU A 162 -0.26 7.39 -5.62
CA LEU A 162 1.07 7.02 -6.08
C LEU A 162 1.05 5.86 -7.07
N GLN A 163 0.22 4.84 -6.82
CA GLN A 163 0.05 3.71 -7.75
C GLN A 163 -0.57 4.16 -9.07
N VAL A 164 -1.65 4.94 -9.03
CA VAL A 164 -2.35 5.40 -10.23
C VAL A 164 -1.44 6.27 -11.10
N VAL A 165 -0.78 7.28 -10.53
CA VAL A 165 0.10 8.17 -11.30
C VAL A 165 1.26 7.42 -11.93
N ALA A 166 1.88 6.50 -11.19
CA ALA A 166 2.99 5.69 -11.69
C ALA A 166 2.56 4.71 -12.79
N THR A 167 1.38 4.09 -12.65
CA THR A 167 0.89 3.12 -13.64
C THR A 167 0.31 3.81 -14.87
N ALA A 168 -0.26 5.02 -14.76
CA ALA A 168 -0.94 5.66 -15.88
C ALA A 168 -0.03 6.02 -17.07
N VAL A 169 1.29 5.85 -16.93
CA VAL A 169 2.29 5.85 -18.02
C VAL A 169 1.95 4.86 -19.14
N ILE A 170 1.08 3.88 -18.89
CA ILE A 170 0.59 2.95 -19.91
C ILE A 170 -0.48 3.53 -20.86
N ALA A 171 -1.11 4.66 -20.52
CA ALA A 171 -2.21 5.23 -21.31
C ALA A 171 -1.86 5.59 -22.79
N PRO A 172 -0.65 6.08 -23.12
CA PRO A 172 -0.24 6.36 -24.50
C PRO A 172 -0.21 5.16 -25.43
N TYR A 173 -0.12 3.93 -24.91
CA TYR A 173 -0.14 2.72 -25.73
C TYR A 173 -1.47 2.53 -26.45
N ILE A 174 -2.54 3.16 -25.96
CA ILE A 174 -3.86 3.15 -26.61
C ILE A 174 -4.21 4.51 -27.22
N SER A 175 -3.19 5.33 -27.53
CA SER A 175 -3.33 6.68 -28.07
C SER A 175 -4.05 7.68 -27.14
N LEU A 176 -4.08 7.40 -25.83
CA LEU A 176 -4.48 8.40 -24.84
C LEU A 176 -3.30 9.33 -24.52
N GLY A 177 -3.59 10.58 -24.16
CA GLY A 177 -2.55 11.54 -23.80
C GLY A 177 -1.90 11.30 -22.43
N GLY A 178 -1.25 12.34 -21.92
CA GLY A 178 -0.58 12.36 -20.62
C GLY A 178 0.93 12.44 -20.67
N LEU A 179 1.56 12.53 -19.50
CA LEU A 179 3.02 12.60 -19.38
C LEU A 179 3.71 11.32 -19.87
N GLY A 180 3.01 10.18 -19.81
CA GLY A 180 3.52 8.93 -20.35
C GLY A 180 3.89 9.02 -21.83
N THR A 181 3.29 9.94 -22.59
CA THR A 181 3.54 10.12 -24.03
C THR A 181 5.01 10.40 -24.31
N TYR A 182 5.69 11.16 -23.45
CA TYR A 182 7.12 11.43 -23.60
C TYR A 182 7.99 10.19 -23.35
N VAL A 183 7.59 9.35 -22.40
CA VAL A 183 8.28 8.08 -22.14
C VAL A 183 8.07 7.11 -23.31
N TYR A 184 6.85 7.02 -23.82
CA TYR A 184 6.51 6.16 -24.94
C TYR A 184 7.27 6.53 -26.22
N TYR A 185 7.20 7.80 -26.65
CA TYR A 185 7.89 8.24 -27.86
C TYR A 185 9.41 8.29 -27.69
N GLY A 186 9.91 8.70 -26.52
CA GLY A 186 11.34 8.66 -26.24
C GLY A 186 11.89 7.24 -26.34
N LEU A 187 11.15 6.24 -25.85
CA LEU A 187 11.52 4.83 -26.01
C LEU A 187 11.43 4.37 -27.47
N SER A 188 10.35 4.70 -28.19
CA SER A 188 10.15 4.24 -29.57
C SER A 188 11.19 4.82 -30.54
N GLN A 189 11.59 6.07 -30.33
CA GLN A 189 12.56 6.79 -31.16
C GLN A 189 14.01 6.66 -30.67
N GLN A 190 14.23 5.92 -29.57
CA GLN A 190 15.53 5.86 -28.87
C GLN A 190 16.05 7.25 -28.44
N ASP A 191 15.15 8.20 -28.22
CA ASP A 191 15.43 9.51 -27.63
C ASP A 191 15.41 9.40 -26.10
N TYR A 192 16.54 8.95 -25.55
CA TYR A 192 16.72 8.81 -24.11
C TYR A 192 16.61 10.13 -23.33
N PRO A 193 17.06 11.29 -23.84
CA PRO A 193 16.76 12.59 -23.23
C PRO A 193 15.27 12.84 -23.02
N GLN A 194 14.44 12.70 -24.08
CA GLN A 194 12.99 12.86 -23.99
C GLN A 194 12.37 11.85 -23.01
N MET A 195 12.76 10.58 -23.12
CA MET A 195 12.26 9.50 -22.26
C MET A 195 12.52 9.82 -20.77
N THR A 196 13.73 10.26 -20.46
CA THR A 196 14.16 10.58 -19.10
C THR A 196 13.48 11.84 -18.58
N ALA A 197 13.34 12.88 -19.42
CA ALA A 197 12.60 14.09 -19.06
C ALA A 197 11.13 13.79 -18.72
N GLY A 198 10.47 12.94 -19.53
CA GLY A 198 9.13 12.45 -19.24
C GLY A 198 9.04 11.73 -17.89
N ALA A 199 9.97 10.81 -17.61
CA ALA A 199 10.02 10.11 -16.34
C ALA A 199 10.22 11.04 -15.13
N VAL A 200 11.06 12.08 -15.28
CA VAL A 200 11.26 13.11 -14.25
C VAL A 200 9.98 13.90 -14.02
N LEU A 201 9.27 14.31 -15.07
CA LEU A 201 8.00 15.02 -14.95
C LEU A 201 6.93 14.18 -14.23
N ILE A 202 6.85 12.89 -14.53
CA ILE A 202 5.92 11.97 -13.84
C ILE A 202 6.28 11.86 -12.35
N ALA A 203 7.57 11.72 -12.02
CA ALA A 203 8.04 11.64 -10.64
C ALA A 203 7.74 12.93 -9.87
N LEU A 204 7.96 14.10 -10.49
CA LEU A 204 7.63 15.40 -9.91
C LEU A 204 6.12 15.53 -9.68
N LEU A 205 5.30 15.11 -10.64
CA LEU A 205 3.84 15.12 -10.50
C LEU A 205 3.40 14.25 -9.32
N ALA A 206 3.93 13.03 -9.22
CA ALA A 206 3.63 12.10 -8.12
C ALA A 206 4.02 12.67 -6.75
N ILE A 207 5.20 13.29 -6.64
CA ILE A 207 5.63 13.91 -5.39
C ILE A 207 4.74 15.12 -5.05
N ALA A 208 4.48 16.00 -6.03
CA ALA A 208 3.67 17.19 -5.82
C ALA A 208 2.24 16.84 -5.37
N GLY A 209 1.60 15.87 -6.00
CA GLY A 209 0.25 15.46 -5.62
C GLY A 209 0.21 14.69 -4.29
N ASP A 210 1.20 13.85 -3.98
CA ASP A 210 1.25 13.21 -2.65
C ASP A 210 1.46 14.23 -1.53
N LEU A 211 2.31 15.26 -1.76
CA LEU A 211 2.48 16.36 -0.81
C LEU A 211 1.20 17.17 -0.63
N LEU A 212 0.47 17.42 -1.71
CA LEU A 212 -0.84 18.09 -1.66
C LEU A 212 -1.85 17.27 -0.85
N LEU A 213 -1.95 15.96 -1.11
CA LEU A 213 -2.81 15.05 -0.35
C LEU A 213 -2.38 14.95 1.13
N ALA A 214 -1.07 14.99 1.41
CA ALA A 214 -0.56 15.03 2.77
C ALA A 214 -0.93 16.35 3.48
N GLY A 215 -0.90 17.49 2.76
CA GLY A 215 -1.38 18.77 3.26
C GLY A 215 -2.87 18.73 3.59
N ILE A 216 -3.69 18.24 2.67
CA ILE A 216 -5.13 18.03 2.87
C ILE A 216 -5.39 17.11 4.07
N ALA A 217 -4.67 15.99 4.18
CA ALA A 217 -4.82 15.07 5.30
C ALA A 217 -4.55 15.75 6.64
N ARG A 218 -3.54 16.63 6.74
CA ARG A 218 -3.26 17.38 7.98
C ARG A 218 -4.36 18.37 8.36
N LEU A 219 -5.09 18.90 7.38
CA LEU A 219 -6.18 19.85 7.62
C LEU A 219 -7.45 19.13 8.09
N ILE A 220 -7.75 17.94 7.55
CA ILE A 220 -9.00 17.22 7.84
C ILE A 220 -8.82 16.25 9.03
N VAL A 221 -7.63 15.66 9.21
CA VAL A 221 -7.35 14.73 10.31
C VAL A 221 -6.97 15.51 11.57
N SER A 222 -7.76 15.34 12.63
CA SER A 222 -7.51 16.00 13.91
C SER A 222 -6.13 15.61 14.48
N PRO A 223 -5.39 16.55 15.09
CA PRO A 223 -4.06 16.29 15.64
C PRO A 223 -4.03 15.16 16.69
N GLY A 224 -5.15 14.92 17.40
CA GLY A 224 -5.27 13.88 18.43
C GLY A 224 -5.30 12.44 17.88
N LEU A 225 -5.65 12.24 16.60
CA LEU A 225 -5.64 10.94 15.93
C LEU A 225 -4.32 10.64 15.21
N GLN A 226 -3.45 11.64 15.09
CA GLN A 226 -2.08 11.47 14.65
C GLN A 226 -1.27 10.97 15.85
N ILE A 227 -1.42 9.70 16.25
CA ILE A 227 -0.75 9.17 17.44
C ILE A 227 0.76 9.48 17.35
N PRO A 228 1.32 10.23 18.32
CA PRO A 228 2.76 10.45 18.41
C PRO A 228 3.45 9.10 18.55
N ARG A 229 4.59 8.92 17.88
CA ARG A 229 5.53 7.81 18.13
C ARG A 229 5.90 7.83 19.61
N ARG A 230 5.09 7.20 20.47
CA ARG A 230 5.40 7.03 21.89
C ARG A 230 6.61 6.10 21.93
N ARG A 231 7.78 6.74 22.07
CA ARG A 231 9.04 6.15 22.46
C ARG A 231 8.77 5.05 23.48
N ALA A 232 9.42 3.92 23.28
CA ALA A 232 9.42 2.78 24.18
C ALA A 232 9.82 3.23 25.60
N TRP A 233 8.83 3.52 26.44
CA TRP A 233 9.02 3.87 27.85
C TRP A 233 8.69 2.72 28.80
N TYR A 234 8.51 1.50 28.28
CA TYR A 234 8.64 0.31 29.12
C TYR A 234 10.11 0.08 29.46
N ARG A 235 10.58 0.91 30.40
CA ARG A 235 11.72 0.63 31.27
C ARG A 235 11.63 -0.84 31.70
N ARG A 236 12.69 -1.58 31.39
CA ARG A 236 13.13 -2.78 32.08
C ARG A 236 12.73 -2.71 33.56
N ARG A 237 11.82 -3.57 33.99
CA ARG A 237 11.84 -4.02 35.39
C ARG A 237 12.91 -5.11 35.47
N PRO A 238 13.94 -4.96 36.31
CA PRO A 238 14.88 -6.04 36.55
C PRO A 238 14.13 -7.17 37.25
N ASN A 239 14.24 -8.37 36.69
CA ASN A 239 13.65 -9.57 37.26
C ASN A 239 14.44 -9.91 38.53
N VAL A 240 13.90 -9.61 39.72
CA VAL A 240 14.43 -10.17 40.96
C VAL A 240 13.71 -11.50 41.17
N SER A 241 14.33 -12.59 40.73
CA SER A 241 13.84 -13.94 41.01
C SER A 241 14.01 -14.26 42.51
N PRO A 242 13.00 -14.81 43.21
CA PRO A 242 13.10 -15.20 44.62
C PRO A 242 14.02 -16.42 44.89
N ALA A 243 14.66 -16.98 43.86
CA ALA A 243 15.34 -18.27 43.93
C ALA A 243 16.76 -18.23 44.52
N ALA A 244 17.27 -17.06 44.93
CA ALA A 244 18.64 -16.91 45.46
C ALA A 244 18.74 -16.96 47.00
N ALA A 245 17.66 -17.25 47.73
CA ALA A 245 17.64 -17.17 49.20
C ALA A 245 17.82 -18.52 49.93
N THR A 246 17.92 -19.66 49.23
CA THR A 246 17.86 -20.99 49.89
C THR A 246 19.05 -21.90 49.56
N THR A 247 20.27 -21.35 49.47
CA THR A 247 21.47 -22.18 49.28
C THR A 247 22.65 -21.66 50.10
N ALA A 248 22.42 -21.46 51.39
CA ALA A 248 23.47 -21.16 52.35
C ALA A 248 23.15 -21.79 53.71
N ALA A 249 23.22 -23.12 53.80
CA ALA A 249 23.47 -23.80 55.07
C ALA A 249 23.90 -25.27 54.86
N VAL A 250 25.21 -25.50 54.98
CA VAL A 250 25.84 -26.59 55.76
C VAL A 250 25.68 -28.05 55.28
N GLU A 251 26.76 -28.58 54.67
CA GLU A 251 27.24 -29.99 54.75
C GLU A 251 27.97 -30.20 56.12
N PRO A 252 28.38 -31.42 56.58
CA PRO A 252 28.30 -32.78 56.02
C PRO A 252 28.01 -33.91 57.05
N ALA A 253 27.90 -35.18 56.62
CA ALA A 253 28.50 -36.35 57.31
C ALA A 253 28.33 -37.66 56.52
N SER A 254 29.46 -38.32 56.29
CA SER A 254 29.71 -39.66 55.76
C SER A 254 28.96 -40.78 56.47
N THR A 255 28.64 -41.88 55.78
CA THR A 255 28.99 -43.26 56.17
C THR A 255 28.80 -44.20 54.98
N ASP A 256 29.81 -45.04 54.78
CA ASP A 256 29.96 -46.12 53.80
C ASP A 256 28.80 -47.14 53.79
N LEU A 257 28.69 -47.92 52.70
CA LEU A 257 28.92 -49.38 52.68
C LEU A 257 28.46 -49.99 51.35
N ASP A 258 29.44 -50.52 50.62
CA ASP A 258 29.48 -51.84 49.97
C ASP A 258 28.28 -52.34 49.13
N SER A 259 28.49 -52.46 47.81
CA SER A 259 28.43 -53.76 47.08
C SER A 259 28.63 -53.58 45.56
N GLU A 260 29.80 -53.94 45.07
CA GLU A 260 30.05 -54.47 43.70
C GLU A 260 29.73 -55.99 43.69
N PRO A 261 29.85 -56.75 42.56
CA PRO A 261 29.61 -56.46 41.13
C PRO A 261 28.93 -57.66 40.38
N ASN A 262 28.42 -57.45 39.16
CA ASN A 262 28.42 -58.40 38.00
C ASN A 262 27.63 -57.76 36.85
N ASP A 263 28.00 -57.77 35.58
CA ASP A 263 28.42 -58.92 34.75
C ASP A 263 29.05 -58.39 33.43
N PRO A 264 30.15 -58.97 32.91
CA PRO A 264 30.77 -58.57 31.65
C PRO A 264 30.50 -59.59 30.54
N ASP A 265 29.66 -59.28 29.55
CA ASP A 265 29.87 -59.75 28.18
C ASP A 265 28.80 -59.20 27.23
N THR A 266 29.22 -58.41 26.24
CA THR A 266 28.75 -58.50 24.85
C THR A 266 29.61 -57.54 24.02
N ALA A 267 30.78 -58.06 23.64
CA ALA A 267 31.54 -57.62 22.48
C ALA A 267 30.74 -57.87 21.18
N GLY A 268 31.03 -57.10 20.12
CA GLY A 268 30.53 -57.35 18.76
C GLY A 268 29.92 -56.09 18.14
N ASP A 269 30.68 -55.11 17.66
CA ASP A 269 31.43 -55.12 16.39
C ASP A 269 30.62 -54.63 15.18
N ASP A 270 31.34 -53.83 14.38
CA ASP A 270 31.09 -53.37 13.01
C ASP A 270 29.92 -52.43 12.69
N ARG A 271 30.17 -51.14 12.39
CA ARG A 271 30.85 -50.55 11.21
C ARG A 271 30.04 -50.61 9.90
N ARG A 272 29.85 -49.40 9.36
CA ARG A 272 29.87 -48.97 7.94
C ARG A 272 28.57 -48.97 7.13
N ALA A 273 28.58 -47.95 6.26
CA ALA A 273 27.74 -47.65 5.09
C ALA A 273 26.37 -47.01 5.43
N ALA A 274 25.92 -45.92 4.80
CA ALA A 274 26.24 -45.44 3.47
C ALA A 274 26.10 -43.91 3.37
N ALA A 275 27.02 -43.30 2.64
CA ALA A 275 26.80 -42.05 1.95
C ALA A 275 25.81 -42.27 0.79
N ARG A 276 24.90 -41.33 0.60
CA ARG A 276 24.46 -40.78 -0.69
C ARG A 276 23.76 -39.44 -0.44
#